data_AF-J9FBN8-F1
#
_entry.id   AF-J9FBN8-F1
#
_cell.length_a   1.000
_cell.length_b   1.000
_cell.length_c   1.000
_cell.angle_alpha   90.00
_cell.angle_beta   90.00
_cell.angle_gamma   90.00
#
_symmetry.space_group_name_H-M   'P 1'
#
loop_
_entity.id
_entity.type
_entity.pdbx_description
1 polymer ?
#
loop_
_entity_poly.entity_id
_entity_poly.type
_entity_poly.pdbx_seq_one_letter_code
_entity_poly.pdbx_strand_id
1 'polypeptide(L)'
;SSVKRIMPTRVLAEETQRQKIKKVEEERKKMEELYKEELLREADRNVDLVFPSYKDEFNRMQDCITDGLLYCLRKSKGKLQYQADELSRQNEILCADIAYIHKMGVGYELENAKRQKAYEEAKQKMEELVKRTANLCAVASTHY
;
A
#
# COMPACT_ATOMS: atom_id res chain seq x y z
N SER A 1 -4.11 -67.27 34.08
CA SER A 1 -3.14 -66.44 34.81
C SER A 1 -2.96 -65.10 34.10
N SER A 2 -3.48 -64.01 34.67
CA SER A 2 -3.32 -62.65 34.14
C SER A 2 -2.17 -61.96 34.87
N VAL A 3 -0.97 -62.03 34.29
CA VAL A 3 0.20 -61.32 34.82
C VAL A 3 0.07 -59.86 34.40
N LYS A 4 -0.30 -58.98 35.33
CA LYS A 4 -0.30 -57.53 35.10
C LYS A 4 1.14 -57.08 34.87
N ARG A 5 1.47 -56.66 33.64
CA ARG A 5 2.73 -55.95 33.33
C ARG A 5 2.70 -54.60 34.04
N ILE A 6 3.38 -54.48 35.16
CA ILE A 6 3.57 -53.20 35.86
C ILE A 6 4.66 -52.45 35.09
N MET A 7 4.28 -51.38 34.38
CA MET A 7 5.26 -50.52 33.73
C MET A 7 6.14 -49.83 34.78
N PRO A 8 7.46 -49.69 34.56
CA PRO A 8 8.33 -49.00 35.50
C PRO A 8 7.88 -47.54 35.68
N THR A 9 7.78 -47.08 36.92
CA THR A 9 7.37 -45.72 37.31
C THR A 9 8.19 -44.61 36.62
N ARG A 10 9.43 -44.91 36.21
CA ARG A 10 10.28 -43.99 35.44
C ARG A 10 9.76 -43.71 34.03
N VAL A 11 9.20 -44.71 33.34
CA VAL A 11 8.64 -44.57 31.99
C VAL A 11 7.39 -43.69 32.03
N LEU A 12 6.55 -43.85 33.05
CA LEU A 12 5.36 -43.02 33.27
C LEU A 12 5.72 -41.54 33.55
N ALA A 13 6.78 -41.30 34.33
CA ALA A 13 7.27 -39.96 34.61
C ALA A 13 7.85 -39.28 33.34
N GLU A 14 8.59 -40.03 32.52
CA GLU A 14 9.16 -39.52 31.28
C GLU A 14 8.09 -39.18 30.22
N GLU A 15 7.07 -40.03 30.09
CA GLU A 15 5.94 -39.79 29.20
C GLU A 15 5.10 -38.59 29.65
N THR A 16 4.83 -38.45 30.94
CA THR A 16 4.11 -37.28 31.48
C THR A 16 4.91 -35.98 31.32
N GLN A 17 6.24 -36.03 31.42
CA GLN A 17 7.10 -34.88 31.18
C GLN A 17 7.13 -34.50 29.70
N ARG A 18 7.17 -35.47 28.78
CA ARG A 18 7.02 -35.24 27.33
C ARG A 18 5.67 -34.64 26.97
N GLN A 19 4.57 -35.08 27.60
CA GLN A 19 3.25 -34.50 27.40
C GLN A 19 3.17 -33.04 27.86
N LYS A 20 3.82 -32.70 28.98
CA LYS A 20 3.90 -31.30 29.46
C LYS A 20 4.69 -30.41 28.50
N ILE A 21 5.82 -30.88 27.98
CA ILE A 21 6.63 -30.13 27.01
C ILE A 21 5.82 -29.87 25.73
N LYS A 22 5.11 -30.87 25.21
CA LYS A 22 4.24 -30.71 24.02
C LYS A 22 3.15 -29.66 24.23
N LYS A 23 2.48 -29.66 25.40
CA LYS A 23 1.46 -28.65 25.72
C LYS A 23 2.04 -27.23 25.78
N VAL A 24 3.22 -27.07 26.38
CA VAL A 24 3.89 -25.77 26.45
C VAL A 24 4.32 -25.28 25.06
N GLU A 25 4.78 -26.17 24.18
CA GLU A 25 5.11 -25.82 22.80
C GLU A 25 3.87 -25.43 21.98
N GLU A 26 2.74 -26.12 22.17
CA GLU A 26 1.46 -25.75 21.55
C GLU A 26 0.95 -24.39 22.02
N GLU A 27 1.06 -24.10 23.32
CA GLU A 27 0.71 -22.78 23.87
C GLU A 27 1.63 -21.67 23.35
N ARG A 28 2.93 -21.93 23.19
CA ARG A 28 3.86 -20.98 22.56
C ARG A 28 3.49 -20.70 21.12
N LYS A 29 3.14 -21.72 20.33
CA LYS A 29 2.70 -21.53 18.94
C LYS A 29 1.42 -20.70 18.86
N LYS A 30 0.44 -20.98 19.72
CA LYS A 30 -0.80 -20.18 19.80
C LYS A 30 -0.52 -18.74 20.22
N MET A 31 0.37 -18.51 21.17
CA MET A 31 0.77 -17.17 21.59
C MET A 31 1.49 -16.42 20.45
N GLU A 32 2.36 -17.09 19.70
CA GLU A 32 3.06 -16.51 18.56
C GLU A 32 2.10 -16.19 17.39
N GLU A 33 1.12 -17.06 17.14
CA GLU A 33 0.05 -16.81 16.17
C GLU A 33 -0.81 -15.61 16.59
N LEU A 34 -1.26 -15.55 17.85
CA LEU A 34 -2.03 -14.43 18.38
C LEU A 34 -1.23 -13.12 18.35
N TYR A 35 0.07 -13.16 18.68
CA TYR A 35 0.94 -11.99 18.62
C TYR A 35 1.11 -11.49 17.18
N LYS A 36 1.32 -12.40 16.21
CA LYS A 36 1.35 -12.04 14.79
C LYS A 36 0.02 -11.44 14.34
N GLU A 37 -1.09 -11.98 14.81
CA GLU A 37 -2.43 -11.48 14.48
C GLU A 37 -2.68 -10.08 15.07
N GLU A 38 -2.31 -9.82 16.32
CA GLU A 38 -2.40 -8.50 16.94
C GLU A 38 -1.52 -7.46 16.25
N LEU A 39 -0.30 -7.86 15.85
CA LEU A 39 0.64 -7.00 15.13
C LEU A 39 0.12 -6.64 13.72
N LEU A 40 -0.54 -7.59 13.07
CA LEU A 40 -1.25 -7.36 11.80
C LEU A 40 -2.45 -6.42 11.99
N ARG A 41 -3.24 -6.59 13.07
CA ARG A 41 -4.37 -5.70 13.40
C ARG A 41 -3.93 -4.29 13.77
N GLU A 42 -2.80 -4.12 14.45
CA GLU A 42 -2.22 -2.80 14.73
C GLU A 42 -1.74 -2.09 13.47
N ALA A 43 -1.12 -2.83 12.55
CA ALA A 43 -0.75 -2.31 11.25
C ALA A 43 -1.99 -1.85 10.45
N ASP A 44 -3.11 -2.58 10.56
CA ASP A 44 -4.37 -2.24 9.88
C ASP A 44 -5.00 -0.95 10.42
N ARG A 45 -4.95 -0.72 11.75
CA ARG A 45 -5.41 0.53 12.38
C ARG A 45 -4.64 1.77 11.94
N ASN A 46 -3.39 1.64 11.51
CA ASN A 46 -2.58 2.75 11.01
C ASN A 46 -2.85 3.09 9.54
N VAL A 47 -3.46 2.21 8.74
CA VAL A 47 -3.69 2.43 7.29
C VAL A 47 -4.65 3.60 7.05
N ASP A 48 -5.73 3.67 7.83
CA ASP A 48 -6.79 4.67 7.68
C ASP A 48 -6.34 6.10 8.02
N LEU A 49 -5.20 6.24 8.71
CA LEU A 49 -4.62 7.56 9.03
C LEU A 49 -3.77 8.16 7.91
N VAL A 50 -3.25 7.34 6.98
CA VAL A 50 -2.24 7.80 6.00
C VAL A 50 -2.83 8.14 4.63
N PHE A 51 -3.92 7.48 4.20
CA PHE A 51 -4.55 7.85 2.92
C PHE A 51 -5.03 9.31 2.86
N PRO A 52 -5.65 9.88 3.93
CA PRO A 52 -6.03 11.28 3.94
C PRO A 52 -4.87 12.24 3.65
N SER A 53 -3.65 11.93 4.12
CA SER A 53 -2.48 12.79 3.86
C SER A 53 -2.05 12.77 2.38
N TYR A 54 -2.11 11.62 1.71
CA TYR A 54 -1.77 11.53 0.29
C TYR A 54 -2.87 12.11 -0.61
N LYS A 55 -4.14 12.00 -0.21
CA LYS A 55 -5.28 12.50 -1.00
C LYS A 55 -5.15 13.99 -1.29
N ASP A 56 -4.83 14.79 -0.27
CA ASP A 56 -4.70 16.24 -0.43
C ASP A 56 -3.52 16.63 -1.32
N GLU A 57 -2.40 15.89 -1.23
CA GLU A 57 -1.25 16.08 -2.13
C GLU A 57 -1.59 15.72 -3.58
N PHE A 58 -2.29 14.60 -3.80
CA PHE A 58 -2.71 14.19 -5.13
C PHE A 58 -3.66 15.19 -5.78
N ASN A 59 -4.63 15.70 -5.02
CA ASN A 59 -5.54 16.74 -5.51
C ASN A 59 -4.78 18.01 -5.91
N ARG A 60 -3.85 18.49 -5.07
CA ARG A 60 -3.03 19.66 -5.40
C ARG A 60 -2.22 19.47 -6.68
N MET A 61 -1.60 18.29 -6.87
CA MET A 61 -0.85 18.00 -8.09
C MET A 61 -1.75 17.90 -9.32
N GLN A 62 -2.94 17.30 -9.19
CA GLN A 62 -3.92 17.27 -10.27
C GLN A 62 -4.39 18.68 -10.67
N ASP A 63 -4.67 19.54 -9.69
CA ASP A 63 -5.06 20.93 -9.95
C ASP A 63 -3.95 21.67 -10.70
N CYS A 64 -2.69 21.54 -10.25
CA CYS A 64 -1.54 22.11 -10.94
C CYS A 64 -1.37 21.60 -12.38
N ILE A 65 -1.58 20.29 -12.62
CA ILE A 65 -1.52 19.73 -13.98
C ILE A 65 -2.65 20.31 -14.83
N THR A 66 -3.88 20.30 -14.33
CA THR A 66 -5.06 20.76 -15.06
C THR A 66 -4.95 22.23 -15.44
N ASP A 67 -4.59 23.09 -14.49
CA ASP A 67 -4.40 24.52 -14.72
C ASP A 67 -3.23 24.79 -15.68
N GLY A 68 -2.13 24.05 -15.54
CA GLY A 68 -0.97 24.16 -16.42
C GLY A 68 -1.29 23.78 -17.87
N LEU A 69 -1.99 22.67 -18.09
CA LEU A 69 -2.40 22.24 -19.43
C LEU A 69 -3.38 23.23 -20.07
N LEU A 70 -4.34 23.72 -19.29
CA LEU A 70 -5.29 24.74 -19.75
C LEU A 70 -4.59 26.06 -20.09
N TYR A 71 -3.60 26.46 -19.31
CA TYR A 71 -2.73 27.60 -19.63
C TYR A 71 -1.97 27.36 -20.95
N CYS A 72 -1.35 26.20 -21.13
CA CYS A 72 -0.63 25.84 -22.35
C CYS A 72 -1.52 25.95 -23.59
N LEU A 73 -2.74 25.42 -23.52
CA LEU A 73 -3.71 25.46 -24.61
C LEU A 73 -4.14 26.89 -24.96
N ARG A 74 -4.46 27.71 -23.94
CA ARG A 74 -4.88 29.11 -24.13
C ARG A 74 -3.74 29.94 -24.72
N LYS A 75 -2.54 29.83 -24.15
CA LYS A 75 -1.37 30.61 -24.56
C LYS A 75 -0.90 30.24 -25.96
N SER A 76 -0.82 28.94 -26.28
CA SER A 76 -0.40 28.45 -27.59
C SER A 76 -1.49 28.52 -28.67
N LYS A 77 -2.71 28.99 -28.34
CA LYS A 77 -3.89 28.96 -29.23
C LYS A 77 -4.15 27.57 -29.82
N GLY A 78 -3.98 26.52 -29.01
CA GLY A 78 -4.17 25.12 -29.39
C GLY A 78 -2.99 24.49 -30.14
N LYS A 79 -1.88 25.20 -30.40
CA LYS A 79 -0.72 24.61 -31.10
C LYS A 79 -0.01 23.51 -30.31
N LEU A 80 -0.13 23.54 -28.97
CA LEU A 80 0.40 22.50 -28.09
C LEU A 80 -0.65 21.43 -27.69
N GLN A 81 -1.77 21.35 -28.41
CA GLN A 81 -2.88 20.46 -28.06
C GLN A 81 -2.45 18.99 -27.97
N TYR A 82 -1.67 18.50 -28.94
CA TYR A 82 -1.20 17.12 -28.92
C TYR A 82 -0.41 16.78 -27.64
N GLN A 83 0.53 17.65 -27.23
CA GLN A 83 1.31 17.42 -26.01
C GLN A 83 0.45 17.55 -24.76
N ALA A 84 -0.51 18.47 -24.76
CA ALA A 84 -1.41 18.64 -23.63
C ALA A 84 -2.35 17.44 -23.46
N ASP A 85 -2.89 16.91 -24.55
CA ASP A 85 -3.76 15.72 -24.55
C ASP A 85 -2.99 14.46 -24.10
N GLU A 86 -1.73 14.31 -24.52
CA GLU A 86 -0.88 13.21 -24.07
C GLU A 86 -0.65 13.23 -22.55
N LEU A 87 -0.31 14.40 -22.00
CA LEU A 87 -0.13 14.58 -20.55
C LEU A 87 -1.44 14.39 -19.78
N SER A 88 -2.57 14.86 -20.34
CA SER A 88 -3.90 14.65 -19.77
C SER A 88 -4.22 13.16 -19.67
N ARG A 89 -3.99 12.40 -20.75
CA ARG A 89 -4.23 10.95 -20.77
C ARG A 89 -3.35 10.21 -19.76
N GLN A 90 -2.08 10.61 -19.61
CA GLN A 90 -1.19 10.03 -18.62
C GLN A 90 -1.67 10.33 -17.19
N ASN A 91 -2.18 11.53 -16.94
CA ASN A 91 -2.77 11.90 -15.66
C ASN A 91 -4.02 11.06 -15.36
N GLU A 92 -4.93 10.88 -16.33
CA GLU A 92 -6.13 10.05 -16.17
C GLU A 92 -5.80 8.60 -15.79
N ILE A 93 -4.83 7.98 -16.46
CA ILE A 93 -4.38 6.62 -16.16
C ILE A 93 -3.82 6.55 -14.73
N LEU A 94 -2.95 7.48 -14.36
CA LEU A 94 -2.35 7.50 -13.02
C LEU A 94 -3.41 7.67 -11.92
N CYS A 95 -4.43 8.48 -12.18
CA CYS A 95 -5.52 8.70 -11.22
C CYS A 95 -6.43 7.48 -11.09
N ALA A 96 -6.67 6.75 -12.19
CA ALA A 96 -7.35 5.47 -12.16
C ALA A 96 -6.56 4.43 -11.35
N ASP A 97 -5.23 4.38 -11.51
CA ASP A 97 -4.35 3.49 -10.75
C ASP A 97 -4.39 3.82 -9.25
N ILE A 98 -4.32 5.10 -8.86
CA ILE A 98 -4.44 5.54 -7.45
C ILE A 98 -5.80 5.14 -6.86
N ALA A 99 -6.89 5.33 -7.62
CA ALA A 99 -8.22 4.92 -7.20
C ALA A 99 -8.33 3.39 -7.05
N TYR A 100 -7.66 2.64 -7.91
CA TYR A 100 -7.58 1.18 -7.81
C TYR A 100 -6.81 0.73 -6.56
N ILE A 101 -5.64 1.32 -6.28
CA ILE A 101 -4.86 1.06 -5.06
C ILE A 101 -5.72 1.31 -3.81
N HIS A 102 -6.50 2.40 -3.82
CA HIS A 102 -7.40 2.73 -2.72
C HIS A 102 -8.54 1.71 -2.55
N LYS A 103 -9.21 1.31 -3.64
CA LYS A 103 -10.31 0.33 -3.61
C LYS A 103 -9.85 -1.07 -3.20
N MET A 104 -8.71 -1.53 -3.73
CA MET A 104 -8.16 -2.86 -3.41
C MET A 104 -7.54 -2.95 -2.02
N GLY A 105 -7.41 -1.82 -1.31
CA GLY A 105 -6.98 -1.84 0.09
C GLY A 105 -8.06 -2.32 1.07
N VAL A 106 -9.34 -2.14 0.75
CA VAL A 106 -10.41 -2.51 1.67
C VAL A 106 -10.71 -4.02 1.52
N GLY A 107 -10.16 -4.84 2.41
CA GLY A 107 -10.54 -6.26 2.56
C GLY A 107 -9.78 -7.31 1.73
N TYR A 108 -8.66 -6.97 1.07
CA TYR A 108 -7.91 -7.88 0.18
C TYR A 108 -6.47 -8.23 0.64
N GLU A 109 -6.15 -8.11 1.94
CA GLU A 109 -4.86 -8.55 2.52
C GLU A 109 -3.59 -7.92 1.90
N LEU A 110 -3.70 -6.81 1.14
CA LEU A 110 -2.54 -6.01 0.78
C LEU A 110 -2.00 -5.38 2.06
N GLU A 111 -0.92 -5.96 2.62
CA GLU A 111 -0.19 -5.44 3.77
C GLU A 111 0.00 -3.92 3.63
N ASN A 112 -0.32 -3.18 4.68
CA ASN A 112 -0.27 -1.71 4.71
C ASN A 112 1.03 -1.13 4.10
N ALA A 113 2.16 -1.78 4.36
CA ALA A 113 3.47 -1.42 3.81
C ALA A 113 3.53 -1.43 2.27
N LYS A 114 2.86 -2.38 1.60
CA LYS A 114 2.82 -2.45 0.12
C LYS A 114 1.96 -1.34 -0.47
N ARG A 115 0.87 -0.95 0.22
CA ARG A 115 0.02 0.17 -0.21
C ARG A 115 0.70 1.51 -0.02
N GLN A 116 1.36 1.73 1.13
CA GLN A 116 2.14 2.93 1.36
C GLN A 116 3.22 3.08 0.28
N LYS A 117 3.94 1.99 -0.03
CA LYS A 117 4.91 1.98 -1.13
C LYS A 117 4.26 2.31 -2.48
N ALA A 118 3.08 1.76 -2.78
CA ALA A 118 2.36 2.06 -4.01
C ALA A 118 1.91 3.53 -4.09
N TYR A 119 1.49 4.15 -2.98
CA TYR A 119 1.18 5.57 -2.93
C TYR A 119 2.42 6.44 -3.11
N GLU A 120 3.56 6.05 -2.51
CA GLU A 120 4.85 6.73 -2.69
C GLU A 120 5.29 6.69 -4.17
N GLU A 121 5.18 5.52 -4.81
CA GLU A 121 5.48 5.34 -6.23
C GLU A 121 4.53 6.16 -7.12
N ALA A 122 3.24 6.19 -6.80
CA ALA A 122 2.26 7.01 -7.53
C ALA A 122 2.54 8.52 -7.37
N LYS A 123 2.97 8.95 -6.17
CA LYS A 123 3.39 10.33 -5.90
C LYS A 123 4.57 10.72 -6.78
N GLN A 124 5.61 9.89 -6.86
CA GLN A 124 6.77 10.16 -7.71
C GLN A 124 6.38 10.33 -9.19
N LYS A 125 5.49 9.46 -9.70
CA LYS A 125 4.98 9.57 -11.08
C LYS A 125 4.17 10.84 -11.30
N MET A 126 3.35 11.23 -10.32
CA MET A 126 2.55 12.46 -10.41
C MET A 126 3.44 13.71 -10.37
N GLU A 127 4.48 13.72 -9.53
CA GLU A 127 5.48 14.79 -9.51
C GLU A 127 6.23 14.92 -10.84
N GLU A 128 6.54 13.80 -11.50
CA GLU A 128 7.13 13.81 -12.84
C GLU A 128 6.18 14.43 -13.88
N LEU A 129 4.89 14.09 -13.82
CA LEU A 129 3.87 14.71 -14.68
C LEU A 129 3.74 16.22 -14.41
N VAL A 130 3.76 16.65 -13.15
CA VAL A 130 3.78 18.09 -12.80
C VAL A 130 4.99 18.78 -13.43
N LYS A 131 6.19 18.19 -13.33
CA LYS A 131 7.41 18.74 -13.96
C LYS A 131 7.29 18.84 -15.48
N ARG A 132 6.76 17.80 -16.13
CA ARG A 132 6.54 17.80 -17.59
C ARG A 132 5.53 18.87 -18.00
N THR A 133 4.44 19.04 -17.24
CA THR A 133 3.46 20.11 -17.47
C THR A 133 4.07 21.48 -17.26
N ALA A 134 4.91 21.67 -16.23
CA ALA A 134 5.62 22.93 -16.00
C ALA A 134 6.59 23.26 -17.16
N ASN A 135 7.30 22.26 -17.68
CA ASN A 135 8.15 22.43 -18.86
C ASN A 135 7.32 22.81 -20.10
N LEU A 136 6.16 22.20 -20.29
CA LEU A 136 5.25 22.57 -21.38
C LEU A 136 4.74 24.01 -21.22
N CYS A 137 4.44 24.44 -19.98
CA CYS A 137 4.06 25.82 -19.68
C CYS A 137 5.19 26.80 -19.99
N ALA A 138 6.43 26.45 -19.68
CA ALA A 138 7.60 27.26 -20.02
C ALA A 138 7.72 27.42 -21.54
N VAL A 139 7.62 26.32 -22.30
CA VAL A 139 7.61 26.36 -23.78
C VAL A 139 6.46 27.23 -24.30
N ALA A 140 5.27 27.09 -23.73
CA ALA A 140 4.12 27.91 -24.09
C ALA A 140 4.36 29.41 -23.84
N SER A 141 5.09 29.75 -22.78
CA SER A 141 5.40 31.15 -22.43
C SER A 141 6.51 31.77 -23.29
N THR A 142 7.49 30.97 -23.73
CA THR A 142 8.65 31.47 -24.48
C THR A 142 8.43 31.50 -25.97
N HIS A 143 7.61 30.59 -26.52
CA HIS A 143 7.44 30.41 -27.96
C HIS A 143 6.08 30.89 -28.51
N TYR A 144 5.10 31.21 -27.65
CA TYR A 144 3.77 31.69 -28.03
C TYR A 144 3.34 32.89 -27.17
#